data_AF-A0A821V6W7-F1
#
_entry.id   AF-A0A821V6W7-F1
#
_cell.length_a   1.000
_cell.length_b   1.000
_cell.length_c   1.000
_cell.angle_alpha   90.00
_cell.angle_beta   90.00
_cell.angle_gamma   90.00
#
_symmetry.space_group_name_H-M   'P 1'
#
loop_
_entity.id
_entity.type
_entity.pdbx_description
1 polymer ?
#
loop_
_entity_poly.entity_id
_entity_poly.type
_entity_poly.pdbx_seq_one_letter_code
_entity_poly.pdbx_strand_id
1 'polypeptide(L)'
;MYERANRHRVNIIGHSQDGMTPRWALRFWPDTRSMVNNMVGLAPAKHGIDRQLSDDDLSPWIPARWQFAHGSQVMCAFNSFQETFDDQISYT
;
A
#
# COMPACT_ATOMS: atom_id res chain seq x y z
N MET A 1 -8.53 -1.49 -14.97
CA MET A 1 -9.54 -2.23 -14.18
C MET A 1 -10.87 -1.51 -14.15
N TYR A 2 -10.93 -0.26 -13.66
CA TYR A 2 -12.15 0.55 -13.62
C TYR A 2 -12.92 0.65 -14.95
N GLU A 3 -12.25 1.01 -16.05
CA GLU A 3 -12.90 1.06 -17.37
C GLU A 3 -13.41 -0.31 -17.84
N ARG A 4 -12.64 -1.37 -17.58
CA ARG A 4 -13.05 -2.75 -17.90
C ARG A 4 -14.22 -3.24 -17.04
N ALA A 5 -14.42 -2.62 -15.89
CA ALA A 5 -15.57 -2.84 -15.01
C ALA A 5 -16.74 -1.90 -15.38
N ASN A 6 -16.79 -1.34 -16.59
CA ASN A 6 -17.80 -0.37 -17.02
C ASN A 6 -17.95 0.80 -16.03
N ARG A 7 -16.83 1.28 -15.49
CA ARG A 7 -16.78 2.39 -14.54
C ARG A 7 -17.50 2.11 -13.21
N HIS A 8 -17.77 0.85 -12.89
CA HIS A 8 -18.10 0.45 -11.53
C HIS A 8 -16.86 0.48 -10.66
N ARG A 9 -17.02 0.95 -9.41
CA ARG A 9 -15.93 0.98 -8.43
C ARG A 9 -15.44 -0.45 -8.16
N VAL A 10 -14.14 -0.62 -8.05
CA VAL A 10 -13.52 -1.94 -7.90
C VAL A 10 -13.10 -2.21 -6.44
N ASN A 11 -13.12 -3.47 -6.05
CA ASN A 11 -12.52 -3.92 -4.80
C ASN A 11 -11.10 -4.39 -5.08
N ILE A 12 -10.16 -4.08 -4.18
CA ILE A 12 -8.77 -4.50 -4.29
C ILE A 12 -8.43 -5.38 -3.10
N ILE A 13 -7.88 -6.56 -3.37
CA ILE A 13 -7.38 -7.48 -2.34
C ILE A 13 -5.89 -7.64 -2.60
N GLY A 14 -5.07 -7.38 -1.59
CA GLY A 14 -3.61 -7.49 -1.68
C GLY A 14 -3.05 -8.31 -0.51
N HIS A 15 -2.02 -9.10 -0.78
CA HIS A 15 -1.33 -9.91 0.23
C HIS A 15 0.09 -9.40 0.44
N SER A 16 0.56 -9.37 1.69
CA SER A 16 1.92 -8.96 2.04
C SER A 16 2.24 -7.55 1.50
N GLN A 17 3.30 -7.40 0.70
CA GLN A 17 3.66 -6.14 0.02
C GLN A 17 2.47 -5.53 -0.75
N ASP A 18 1.72 -6.34 -1.50
CA ASP A 18 0.68 -5.82 -2.39
C ASP A 18 -0.56 -5.34 -1.64
N GLY A 19 -0.69 -5.69 -0.35
CA GLY A 19 -1.67 -5.08 0.54
C GLY A 19 -1.39 -3.60 0.82
N MET A 20 -0.26 -3.04 0.36
CA MET A 20 0.11 -1.64 0.52
C MET A 20 0.12 -0.85 -0.78
N THR A 21 0.47 -1.51 -1.90
CA THR A 21 0.58 -0.89 -3.23
C THR A 21 -0.64 -0.02 -3.60
N PRO A 22 -1.90 -0.44 -3.34
CA PRO A 22 -3.07 0.39 -3.63
C PRO A 22 -3.15 1.63 -2.74
N ARG A 23 -2.77 1.56 -1.46
CA ARG A 23 -2.72 2.73 -0.57
C ARG A 23 -1.72 3.77 -1.06
N TRP A 24 -0.58 3.33 -1.59
CA TRP A 24 0.40 4.23 -2.20
C TRP A 24 -0.21 4.96 -3.39
N ALA A 25 -0.90 4.25 -4.29
CA ALA A 25 -1.59 4.85 -5.42
C ALA A 25 -2.66 5.86 -4.98
N LEU A 26 -3.52 5.51 -4.02
CA LEU A 26 -4.58 6.39 -3.52
C LEU A 26 -4.02 7.67 -2.86
N ARG A 27 -2.84 7.58 -2.26
CA ARG A 27 -2.16 8.73 -1.65
C ARG A 27 -1.62 9.70 -2.71
N PHE A 28 -0.86 9.20 -3.68
CA PHE A 28 -0.12 10.05 -4.63
C PHE A 28 -0.87 10.31 -5.95
N TRP A 29 -1.97 9.59 -6.22
CA TRP A 29 -2.89 9.82 -7.35
C TRP A 29 -4.33 9.94 -6.84
N PRO A 30 -4.74 11.11 -6.33
CA PRO A 30 -6.03 11.29 -5.66
C PRO A 30 -7.25 10.99 -6.53
N ASP A 31 -7.15 11.14 -7.85
CA ASP A 31 -8.20 10.85 -8.83
C ASP A 31 -8.62 9.37 -8.82
N THR A 32 -7.70 8.47 -8.44
CA THR A 32 -7.97 7.03 -8.34
C THR A 32 -8.93 6.65 -7.19
N ARG A 33 -9.12 7.52 -6.19
CA ARG A 33 -9.99 7.22 -5.02
C ARG A 33 -11.44 6.99 -5.42
N SER A 34 -11.92 7.75 -6.40
CA SER A 34 -13.27 7.60 -6.97
C SER A 34 -13.50 6.23 -7.62
N MET A 35 -12.44 5.50 -7.96
CA MET A 35 -12.49 4.23 -8.68
C MET A 35 -12.50 3.01 -7.77
N VAL A 36 -12.16 3.15 -6.48
CA VAL A 36 -11.98 2.03 -5.54
C VAL A 36 -13.08 2.04 -4.50
N ASN A 37 -13.72 0.90 -4.23
CA ASN A 37 -14.78 0.78 -3.22
C ASN A 37 -14.27 0.19 -1.89
N ASN A 38 -13.55 -0.93 -1.96
CA ASN A 38 -12.96 -1.59 -0.79
C ASN A 38 -11.48 -1.91 -1.04
N MET A 39 -10.69 -1.87 0.03
CA MET A 39 -9.32 -2.35 0.07
C MET A 39 -9.15 -3.35 1.20
N VAL A 40 -8.86 -4.60 0.84
CA VAL A 40 -8.67 -5.71 1.79
C VAL A 40 -7.20 -6.12 1.80
N GLY A 41 -6.56 -6.03 2.97
CA GLY A 41 -5.17 -6.38 3.16
C GLY A 41 -4.98 -7.71 3.90
N LEU A 42 -4.35 -8.68 3.26
CA LEU A 42 -3.95 -9.95 3.87
C LEU A 42 -2.49 -9.86 4.34
N ALA A 43 -2.29 -9.71 5.66
CA ALA A 43 -0.98 -9.52 6.28
C ALA A 43 -0.10 -8.38 5.68
N PRO A 44 -0.64 -7.16 5.47
CA PRO A 44 0.14 -6.05 4.92
C PRO A 44 1.13 -5.47 5.94
N ALA A 45 2.34 -5.12 5.49
CA ALA A 45 3.37 -4.46 6.31
C ALA A 45 3.13 -2.94 6.47
N LYS A 46 1.94 -2.54 6.94
CA LYS A 46 1.43 -1.15 6.88
C LYS A 46 2.37 -0.07 7.45
N HIS A 47 3.12 -0.40 8.49
CA HIS A 47 4.10 0.50 9.11
C HIS A 47 5.53 0.02 8.90
N GLY A 48 5.74 -0.85 7.92
CA GLY A 48 6.99 -1.56 7.72
C GLY A 48 7.08 -2.81 8.59
N ILE A 49 8.20 -3.49 8.44
CA ILE A 49 8.56 -4.66 9.25
C ILE A 49 9.66 -4.28 10.22
N ASP A 50 9.42 -4.50 11.51
CA ASP A 50 10.44 -4.52 12.56
C ASP A 50 11.18 -5.86 12.49
N ARG A 51 11.80 -6.13 11.35
CA ARG A 51 12.70 -7.28 11.25
C ARG A 51 14.09 -6.77 11.60
N GLN A 52 14.78 -7.50 12.46
CA GLN A 52 16.25 -7.52 12.44
C GLN A 52 16.60 -8.07 11.07
N LEU A 53 16.59 -7.21 10.06
CA LEU A 53 16.90 -7.60 8.70
C LEU A 53 18.37 -8.03 8.77
N SER A 54 18.63 -9.32 8.61
CA SER A 54 19.98 -9.79 8.42
C SER A 54 20.54 -9.14 7.16
N ASP A 55 21.87 -9.09 7.02
CA ASP A 55 22.50 -8.59 5.79
C ASP A 55 22.01 -9.35 4.54
N ASP A 56 21.59 -10.62 4.70
CA ASP A 56 20.95 -11.44 3.66
C ASP A 56 19.51 -11.01 3.30
N ASP A 57 18.77 -10.50 4.29
CA ASP A 57 17.44 -9.91 4.08
C ASP A 57 17.55 -8.54 3.39
N LEU A 58 18.67 -7.83 3.53
CA LEU A 58 18.91 -6.50 2.94
C LEU A 58 19.79 -6.51 1.69
N SER A 59 19.69 -7.57 0.89
CA SER A 59 20.36 -7.63 -0.41
C SER A 59 20.09 -6.34 -1.23
N PRO A 60 21.14 -5.63 -1.70
CA PRO A 60 20.99 -4.35 -2.41
C PRO A 60 20.26 -4.51 -3.75
N TRP A 61 20.11 -5.74 -4.24
CA TRP A 61 19.45 -6.09 -5.49
C TRP A 61 17.92 -6.12 -5.39
N ILE A 62 17.34 -6.01 -4.19
CA ILE A 62 15.89 -6.03 -3.98
C ILE A 62 15.46 -4.74 -3.24
N PRO A 63 15.32 -3.61 -3.96
CA PRO A 63 14.98 -2.32 -3.36
C PRO A 63 13.73 -2.34 -2.48
N ALA A 64 12.73 -3.14 -2.85
CA ALA A 64 11.49 -3.27 -2.08
C ALA A 64 11.73 -3.67 -0.61
N ARG A 65 12.76 -4.48 -0.32
CA ARG A 65 13.06 -4.89 1.07
C ARG A 65 13.53 -3.72 1.92
N TRP A 66 14.36 -2.84 1.35
CA TRP A 66 14.77 -1.60 1.99
C TRP A 66 13.61 -0.63 2.19
N GLN A 67 12.69 -0.57 1.22
CA GLN A 67 11.51 0.28 1.29
C GLN A 67 10.51 -0.16 2.37
N PHE A 68 10.44 -1.48 2.68
CA PHE A 68 9.59 -2.00 3.76
C PHE A 68 10.19 -1.89 5.16
N ALA A 69 11.45 -1.51 5.30
CA ALA A 69 12.02 -1.33 6.63
C ALA A 69 11.24 -0.27 7.40
N HIS A 70 10.94 -0.55 8.68
CA HIS A 70 10.39 0.46 9.57
C HIS A 70 11.30 1.70 9.59
N GLY A 71 10.72 2.89 9.47
CA GLY A 71 11.46 4.15 9.39
C GLY A 71 12.16 4.44 8.05
N SER A 72 12.00 3.61 7.02
CA SER A 72 12.48 3.95 5.67
C SER A 72 11.80 5.22 5.16
N GLN A 73 12.45 5.98 4.28
CA GLN A 73 11.86 7.20 3.71
C GLN A 73 10.56 6.91 2.95
N VAL A 74 10.48 5.77 2.27
CA VAL A 74 9.24 5.34 1.59
C VAL A 74 8.14 5.05 2.60
N MET A 75 8.45 4.39 3.71
CA MET A 75 7.46 4.10 4.75
C MET A 75 6.98 5.38 5.46
N CYS A 76 7.89 6.32 5.72
CA CYS A 76 7.52 7.64 6.24
C CYS A 76 6.62 8.40 5.27
N ALA A 77 6.94 8.41 3.98
CA ALA A 77 6.11 9.06 2.96
C ALA A 77 4.72 8.38 2.82
N PHE A 78 4.69 7.05 2.87
CA PHE A 78 3.47 6.24 2.78
C PHE A 78 2.49 6.51 3.93
N ASN A 79 2.99 6.71 5.16
CA ASN A 79 2.18 6.95 6.35
C ASN A 79 2.05 8.43 6.74
N SER A 80 2.65 9.35 6.00
CA SER A 80 2.59 10.78 6.31
C SER A 80 1.18 11.37 6.11
N PHE A 81 0.84 12.41 6.89
CA PHE A 81 -0.41 13.19 6.80
C PHE A 81 -1.69 12.37 6.99
N GLN A 82 -2.16 11.71 5.92
CA GLN A 82 -3.41 10.96 5.88
C GLN A 82 -3.12 9.57 5.34
N GLU A 83 -3.42 8.57 6.15
CA GLU A 83 -3.15 7.15 5.86
C GLU A 83 -4.27 6.45 5.10
N THR A 84 -5.52 6.80 5.41
CA THR A 84 -6.75 6.20 4.85
C THR A 84 -7.71 7.28 4.36
N PHE A 85 -8.61 6.92 3.43
CA PHE A 85 -9.62 7.80 2.84
C PHE A 85 -11.02 7.23 3.09
N ASP A 86 -11.39 7.19 4.38
CA ASP A 86 -12.57 6.46 4.90
C ASP A 86 -13.91 7.11 4.51
N ASP A 87 -13.88 8.36 4.04
CA ASP A 87 -15.04 9.06 3.47
C ASP A 87 -15.56 8.40 2.20
N GLN A 88 -14.68 7.69 1.48
CA GLN A 88 -14.99 7.09 0.19
C GLN A 88 -14.71 5.59 0.14
N ILE A 89 -13.69 5.11 0.85
CA ILE A 89 -13.13 3.77 0.69
C ILE A 89 -13.21 3.01 2.01
N SER A 90 -13.70 1.78 1.98
CA SER A 90 -13.66 0.89 3.14
C SER A 90 -12.33 0.12 3.18
N TYR A 91 -11.72 0.04 4.36
CA TYR A 91 -10.46 -0.69 4.60
C TYR A 91 -10.70 -1.85 5.56
N THR A 92 -10.13 -3.02 5.27
CA THR A 92 -10.19 -4.21 6.14
C THR A 92 -8.89 -4.99 6.10
#